data_AF-A0A7D5GUG0-F1
#
_entry.id   AF-A0A7D5GUG0-F1
#
_cell.length_a   1.000
_cell.length_b   1.000
_cell.length_c   1.000
_cell.angle_alpha   90.00
_cell.angle_beta   90.00
_cell.angle_gamma   90.00
#
_symmetry.space_group_name_H-M   'P 1'
#
loop_
_entity.id
_entity.type
_entity.pdbx_description
1 polymer ?
#
loop_
_entity_poly.entity_id
_entity_poly.type
_entity_poly.pdbx_seq_one_letter_code
_entity_poly.pdbx_strand_id
1 'polypeptide(L)'
;MNGRRLERSFILTPHRLIEDWAPTSWQVLCASDMAILASLNCPVVLLGTGAQQHFPPPALLWPLLAQRVGVEVMDSFAACRTYNILVAEGRDVAAAVILGA
;
A
#
# COMPACT_ATOMS: atom_id res chain seq x y z
N MET A 1 -3.45 10.15 20.55
CA MET A 1 -3.84 11.31 19.72
C MET A 1 -3.43 10.98 18.29
N ASN A 2 -4.30 10.55 17.37
CA ASN A 2 -5.67 11.03 17.12
C ASN A 2 -6.76 9.96 16.98
N GLY A 3 -6.51 8.68 17.33
CA GLY A 3 -7.57 7.67 17.56
C GLY A 3 -8.60 7.49 16.43
N ARG A 4 -8.31 7.96 15.21
CA ARG A 4 -9.27 7.99 14.11
C ARG A 4 -9.23 6.67 13.38
N ARG A 5 -10.36 5.98 13.38
CA ARG A 5 -10.54 4.72 12.67
C ARG A 5 -10.74 5.02 11.19
N LEU A 6 -9.93 4.38 10.34
CA LEU A 6 -10.16 4.35 8.90
C LEU A 6 -11.04 3.13 8.59
N GLU A 7 -12.08 3.35 7.80
CA GLU A 7 -13.06 2.31 7.43
C GLU A 7 -12.99 1.93 5.95
N ARG A 8 -12.11 2.61 5.20
CA ARG A 8 -11.88 2.42 3.78
C ARG A 8 -10.40 2.18 3.53
N SER A 9 -10.10 1.54 2.41
CA SER A 9 -8.73 1.36 1.96
C SER A 9 -8.02 2.71 1.83
N PHE A 10 -6.76 2.75 2.21
CA PHE A 10 -6.00 3.98 2.30
C PHE A 10 -4.54 3.76 1.92
N ILE A 11 -3.85 4.86 1.64
CA ILE A 11 -2.40 4.86 1.46
C ILE A 11 -1.79 5.75 2.54
N LEU A 12 -0.75 5.24 3.19
CA LEU A 12 0.00 5.96 4.20
C LEU A 12 1.48 6.06 3.80
N THR A 13 2.03 7.26 3.92
CA THR A 13 3.46 7.57 3.75
C THR A 13 3.92 8.38 4.97
N PRO A 14 5.23 8.51 5.22
CA PRO A 14 5.75 9.34 6.32
C PRO A 14 5.22 10.77 6.32
N HIS A 15 4.86 11.30 5.15
CA HIS A 15 4.49 12.71 4.97
C HIS A 15 3.00 12.94 4.69
N ARG A 16 2.24 11.88 4.36
CA ARG A 16 0.88 12.01 3.86
C ARG A 16 0.03 10.77 4.09
N LEU A 17 -1.23 10.99 4.43
CA LEU A 17 -2.31 10.02 4.38
C LEU A 17 -3.24 10.32 3.20
N ILE A 18 -3.61 9.30 2.43
CA ILE A 18 -4.61 9.35 1.36
C ILE A 18 -5.75 8.40 1.77
N GLU A 19 -6.88 8.96 2.19
CA GLU A 19 -7.96 8.21 2.84
C GLU A 19 -8.96 7.58 1.86
N ASP A 20 -9.07 8.13 0.65
CA ASP A 20 -10.02 7.70 -0.37
C ASP A 20 -9.33 6.90 -1.48
N TRP A 21 -8.47 5.95 -1.10
CA TRP A 21 -7.90 5.04 -2.08
C TRP A 21 -8.99 4.03 -2.52
N ALA A 22 -9.30 4.04 -3.81
CA ALA A 22 -10.52 3.44 -4.36
C ALA A 22 -10.68 1.92 -4.15
N PRO A 23 -9.64 1.06 -4.23
CA PRO A 23 -9.81 -0.40 -4.20
C PRO A 23 -10.46 -0.90 -2.91
N THR A 24 -11.60 -1.56 -3.04
CA THR A 24 -12.27 -2.18 -1.88
C THR A 24 -11.75 -3.57 -1.57
N SER A 25 -11.18 -4.28 -2.55
CA SER A 25 -10.60 -5.62 -2.37
C SER A 25 -9.39 -5.80 -3.29
N TRP A 26 -8.60 -6.85 -3.08
CA TRP A 26 -7.43 -7.12 -3.92
C TRP A 26 -7.82 -7.50 -5.36
N GLN A 27 -8.99 -8.11 -5.56
CA GLN A 27 -9.47 -8.57 -6.88
C GLN A 27 -9.80 -7.42 -7.82
N VAL A 28 -10.14 -6.24 -7.27
CA VAL A 28 -10.51 -5.06 -8.07
C VAL A 28 -9.32 -4.13 -8.33
N LEU A 29 -8.12 -4.48 -7.86
CA LEU A 29 -6.91 -3.73 -8.17
C LEU A 29 -6.71 -3.66 -9.69
N CYS A 30 -6.45 -2.44 -10.17
CA CYS A 30 -6.19 -2.18 -11.59
C CYS A 30 -4.89 -1.41 -11.79
N ALA A 31 -4.49 -1.24 -13.06
CA ALA A 31 -3.25 -0.56 -13.41
C ALA A 31 -3.22 0.90 -12.92
N SER A 32 -4.36 1.58 -12.86
CA SER A 32 -4.45 2.96 -12.37
C SER A 32 -4.12 3.05 -10.88
N ASP A 33 -4.52 2.06 -10.08
CA ASP A 33 -4.18 2.03 -8.65
C ASP A 33 -2.67 1.90 -8.48
N MET A 34 -2.05 1.04 -9.28
CA MET A 34 -0.60 0.80 -9.24
C MET A 34 0.19 2.00 -9.75
N ALA A 35 -0.36 2.75 -10.71
CA ALA A 35 0.22 4.02 -11.16
C ALA A 35 0.18 5.10 -10.07
N ILE A 36 -0.91 5.17 -9.28
CA ILE A 36 -0.96 6.05 -8.10
C ILE A 36 0.16 5.70 -7.13
N LEU A 37 0.33 4.41 -6.81
CA LEU A 37 1.38 3.95 -5.89
C LEU A 37 2.78 4.28 -6.40
N ALA A 38 3.03 4.11 -7.70
CA ALA A 38 4.30 4.45 -8.33
C ALA A 38 4.62 5.96 -8.30
N SER A 39 3.60 6.81 -8.17
CA SER A 39 3.75 8.27 -8.11
C SER A 39 4.04 8.85 -6.71
N LEU A 40 4.08 8.00 -5.67
CA LEU A 40 4.19 8.45 -4.27
C LEU A 40 5.61 8.90 -3.87
N ASN A 41 6.60 8.81 -4.76
CA ASN A 41 8.01 9.08 -4.47
C ASN A 41 8.59 8.24 -3.32
N CYS A 42 8.02 7.07 -3.04
CA CYS A 42 8.57 6.13 -2.07
C CYS A 42 9.34 5.01 -2.82
N PRO A 43 10.58 4.68 -2.43
CA PRO A 43 11.34 3.59 -3.04
C PRO A 43 10.76 2.21 -2.74
N VAL A 44 9.93 2.08 -1.70
CA VAL A 44 9.29 0.84 -1.28
C VAL A 44 7.78 1.06 -1.08
N VAL A 45 6.99 0.12 -1.58
CA VAL A 45 5.54 0.01 -1.36
C VAL A 45 5.23 -1.32 -0.68
N LEU A 46 4.59 -1.25 0.49
CA LEU A 46 3.97 -2.38 1.16
C LEU A 46 2.51 -2.45 0.70
N LEU A 47 2.16 -3.47 -0.08
CA LEU A 47 0.80 -3.71 -0.54
C LEU A 47 0.10 -4.69 0.42
N GLY A 48 -0.76 -4.16 1.29
CA GLY A 48 -1.62 -4.92 2.20
C GLY A 48 -2.92 -5.32 1.51
N THR A 49 -3.14 -6.62 1.29
CA THR A 49 -4.24 -7.13 0.45
C THR A 49 -5.49 -7.56 1.20
N GLY A 50 -5.68 -7.07 2.43
CA GLY A 50 -6.80 -7.42 3.30
C GLY A 50 -6.38 -8.42 4.38
N ALA A 51 -7.30 -9.31 4.78
CA ALA A 51 -7.06 -10.26 5.87
C ALA A 51 -6.00 -11.32 5.55
N GLN A 52 -5.74 -11.58 4.26
CA GLN A 52 -4.79 -12.58 3.78
C GLN A 52 -3.91 -11.97 2.68
N GLN A 53 -2.74 -12.55 2.49
CA GLN A 53 -1.81 -12.18 1.42
C GLN A 53 -2.29 -12.75 0.09
N HIS A 54 -2.50 -11.88 -0.90
CA HIS A 54 -2.88 -12.24 -2.25
C HIS A 54 -1.98 -11.55 -3.26
N PHE A 55 -1.25 -12.31 -4.07
CA PHE A 55 -0.35 -11.74 -5.07
C PHE A 55 -1.13 -11.23 -6.29
N PRO A 56 -1.03 -9.93 -6.62
CA PRO A 56 -1.59 -9.42 -7.87
C PRO A 56 -0.88 -10.06 -9.07
N PRO A 57 -1.56 -10.20 -10.21
CA PRO A 57 -0.92 -10.53 -11.48
C PRO A 57 0.33 -9.68 -11.75
N PRO A 58 1.44 -10.26 -12.25
CA PRO A 58 2.68 -9.52 -12.49
C PRO A 58 2.51 -8.27 -13.36
N ALA A 59 1.56 -8.30 -14.31
CA ALA A 59 1.24 -7.16 -15.16
C ALA A 59 0.73 -5.94 -14.37
N LEU A 60 0.04 -6.15 -13.24
CA LEU A 60 -0.39 -5.05 -12.36
C LEU A 60 0.79 -4.45 -11.60
N LEU A 61 1.82 -5.22 -11.27
CA LEU A 61 3.00 -4.71 -10.57
C LEU A 61 3.95 -3.93 -11.49
N TRP A 62 3.80 -4.06 -12.80
CA TRP A 62 4.70 -3.44 -13.78
C TRP A 62 4.89 -1.93 -13.62
N PRO A 63 3.86 -1.10 -13.35
CA PRO A 63 4.03 0.35 -13.15
C PRO A 63 5.00 0.68 -12.00
N LEU A 64 5.02 -0.12 -10.94
CA LEU A 64 5.93 0.04 -9.80
C LEU A 64 7.35 -0.37 -10.20
N LEU A 65 7.48 -1.56 -10.81
CA LEU A 65 8.77 -2.11 -11.23
C LEU A 65 9.47 -1.23 -12.27
N ALA A 66 8.72 -0.68 -13.23
CA ALA A 66 9.22 0.23 -14.24
C ALA A 66 9.82 1.52 -13.64
N GLN A 67 9.30 1.96 -12.49
CA GLN A 67 9.82 3.09 -11.73
C GLN A 67 10.86 2.69 -10.68
N ARG A 68 11.32 1.43 -10.69
CA ARG A 68 12.26 0.86 -9.71
C ARG A 68 11.76 0.95 -8.26
N VAL A 69 10.45 0.96 -8.07
CA VAL A 69 9.83 0.89 -6.76
C VAL A 69 9.76 -0.58 -6.34
N GLY A 70 10.37 -0.90 -5.20
CA GLY A 70 10.25 -2.21 -4.59
C GLY A 70 8.84 -2.43 -4.07
N VAL A 71 8.22 -3.57 -4.39
CA VAL A 71 6.89 -3.93 -3.90
C VAL A 71 6.96 -5.19 -3.04
N GLU A 72 6.41 -5.11 -1.83
CA GLU A 72 6.22 -6.25 -0.96
C GLU A 72 4.73 -6.46 -0.72
N VAL A 73 4.24 -7.64 -1.10
CA VAL A 73 2.83 -8.00 -0.94
C VAL A 73 2.66 -8.81 0.34
N MET A 74 1.72 -8.42 1.19
CA MET A 74 1.44 -9.06 2.48
C MET A 74 -0.02 -8.84 2.90
N ASP A 75 -0.45 -9.42 4.02
CA ASP A 75 -1.73 -9.05 4.61
C ASP A 75 -1.69 -7.61 5.18
N SER A 76 -2.85 -6.97 5.31
CA SER A 76 -2.96 -5.58 5.75
C SER A 76 -2.45 -5.33 7.16
N PHE A 77 -2.51 -6.33 8.05
CA PHE A 77 -1.99 -6.19 9.41
C PHE A 77 -0.46 -6.23 9.43
N ALA A 78 0.15 -7.14 8.66
CA ALA A 78 1.58 -7.15 8.43
C ALA A 78 2.06 -5.84 7.79
N ALA A 79 1.37 -5.33 6.76
CA ALA A 79 1.73 -4.06 6.11
C ALA A 79 1.80 -2.89 7.11
N CYS A 80 0.79 -2.75 7.98
CA CYS A 80 0.78 -1.72 9.02
C CYS A 80 1.94 -1.85 10.02
N ARG A 81 2.26 -3.09 10.44
CA ARG A 81 3.39 -3.33 11.37
C ARG A 81 4.73 -3.02 10.71
N THR A 82 4.96 -3.53 9.50
CA THR A 82 6.20 -3.30 8.74
C THR A 82 6.38 -1.83 8.41
N TYR A 83 5.30 -1.12 8.06
CA TYR A 83 5.33 0.33 7.87
C TYR A 83 5.88 1.06 9.09
N ASN A 84 5.37 0.76 10.29
CA ASN A 84 5.83 1.42 11.51
C ASN A 84 7.32 1.15 11.80
N ILE A 85 7.80 -0.06 11.54
CA ILE A 85 9.21 -0.42 11.69
C ILE A 85 10.06 0.41 10.72
N LEU A 86 9.70 0.42 9.44
CA LEU A 86 10.46 1.13 8.40
C LEU A 86 10.46 2.65 8.60
N VAL A 87 9.35 3.23 9.05
CA VAL A 87 9.29 4.65 9.40
C VAL A 87 10.15 4.96 10.63
N ALA A 88 10.16 4.09 11.64
CA ALA A 88 11.03 4.26 12.81
C ALA A 88 12.53 4.17 12.43
N GLU A 89 12.87 3.44 11.37
CA GLU A 89 14.21 3.40 10.77
C GLU A 89 14.53 4.63 9.88
N GLY A 90 13.58 5.55 9.69
CA GLY A 90 13.76 6.73 8.84
C GLY A 90 13.70 6.45 7.33
N ARG A 91 13.07 5.34 6.93
CA ARG A 91 12.95 4.96 5.51
C ARG A 91 11.71 5.61 4.87
N ASP A 92 11.87 6.04 3.62
CA ASP A 92 10.73 6.39 2.78
C ASP A 92 10.00 5.12 2.33
N VAL A 93 8.76 4.97 2.78
CA VAL A 93 7.92 3.80 2.49
C VAL A 93 6.47 4.23 2.34
N ALA A 94 5.77 3.62 1.38
CA ALA A 94 4.32 3.72 1.28
C ALA A 94 3.68 2.41 1.75
N ALA A 95 2.63 2.49 2.56
CA ALA A 95 1.75 1.37 2.86
C ALA A 95 0.41 1.59 2.15
N ALA A 96 0.09 0.75 1.18
CA ALA A 96 -1.20 0.70 0.51
C ALA A 96 -2.05 -0.39 1.16
N VAL A 97 -3.04 -0.01 1.96
CA VAL A 97 -3.77 -0.91 2.85
C VAL A 97 -5.20 -1.09 2.35
N ILE A 98 -5.55 -2.32 1.99
CA ILE A 98 -6.92 -2.71 1.65
C ILE A 98 -7.64 -3.18 2.92
N LEU A 99 -8.82 -2.63 3.20
CA LEU A 99 -9.61 -2.97 4.39
C LEU A 99 -10.81 -3.91 4.11
N GLY A 100 -11.11 -4.20 2.85
CA GLY A 100 -12.26 -5.03 2.50
C GLY A 100 -12.13 -6.50 2.88
N ALA A 101 -13.31 -7.09 3.07
CA ALA A 101 -13.56 -8.51 3.33
C ALA A 101 -13.48 -9.35 2.06
#